data_AF-A0A821LFM7-F1
#
_entry.id   AF-A0A821LFM7-F1
#
_cell.length_a   1.000
_cell.length_b   1.000
_cell.length_c   1.000
_cell.angle_alpha   90.00
_cell.angle_beta   90.00
_cell.angle_gamma   90.00
#
_symmetry.space_group_name_H-M   'P 1'
#
loop_
_entity.id
_entity.type
_entity.pdbx_description
1 polymer ?
#
loop_
_entity_poly.entity_id
_entity_poly.type
_entity_poly.pdbx_seq_one_letter_code
_entity_poly.pdbx_strand_id
1 'polypeptide(L)'
;MVFVIGRAVFWELDKASTSWFALDYLCDAIYLIDTTIHMHEGYLEQGIMVRDARMLRQNYMKSDWWPYDFISLIPTDIAYYWWPPGNCDFDRLPCPVIVRLNRLFRLPRMWEWFDRTETATSFPNAFRICKVVMAILVLIHWNACLFFAISYAIGFGTDNWVYNITGSRNETLAHQYIYSFYWSTLTLTTIGETPQPEIDVEYIFVVLDFLAGVLIFATIVGNIGSMISNMNVVRV
;
A
#
# COMPACT_ATOMS: atom_id res chain seq x y z
N MET A 1 -4.73 -4.69 -0.40
CA MET A 1 -3.31 -4.27 -0.32
C MET A 1 -3.10 -3.14 0.69
N VAL A 2 -3.64 -1.94 0.45
CA VAL A 2 -3.43 -0.77 1.35
C VAL A 2 -3.76 -1.07 2.80
N PHE A 3 -4.93 -1.67 3.06
CA PHE A 3 -5.39 -1.99 4.42
C PHE A 3 -4.65 -3.14 5.10
N VAL A 4 -3.82 -3.92 4.39
CA VAL A 4 -3.08 -5.05 5.01
C VAL A 4 -2.06 -4.53 6.01
N ILE A 5 -1.33 -3.48 5.65
CA ILE A 5 -0.33 -2.84 6.52
C ILE A 5 -1.02 -2.17 7.70
N GLY A 6 -2.08 -1.39 7.44
CA GLY A 6 -2.87 -0.77 8.50
C GLY A 6 -3.44 -1.78 9.50
N ARG A 7 -4.00 -2.90 9.03
CA ARG A 7 -4.53 -3.96 9.91
C ARG A 7 -3.44 -4.74 10.65
N ALA A 8 -2.24 -4.84 10.11
CA ALA A 8 -1.12 -5.50 10.80
C ALA A 8 -0.61 -4.70 12.00
N VAL A 9 -0.86 -3.39 12.02
CA VAL A 9 -0.32 -2.45 13.00
C VAL A 9 -1.40 -1.92 13.94
N PHE A 10 -2.57 -1.55 13.42
CA PHE A 10 -3.71 -1.12 14.22
C PHE A 10 -4.55 -2.33 14.65
N TRP A 11 -4.19 -2.94 15.77
CA TRP A 11 -4.79 -4.20 16.25
C TRP A 11 -6.30 -4.12 16.52
N GLU A 12 -6.82 -2.96 16.92
CA GLU A 12 -8.27 -2.79 17.12
C GLU A 12 -9.07 -2.93 15.82
N LEU A 13 -8.44 -2.63 14.67
CA LEU A 13 -9.07 -2.78 13.37
C LEU A 13 -9.29 -4.26 13.04
N ASP A 14 -8.44 -5.16 13.53
CA ASP A 14 -8.53 -6.61 13.30
C ASP A 14 -9.49 -7.32 14.28
N LYS A 15 -9.87 -6.67 15.39
CA LYS A 15 -10.88 -7.22 16.34
C LYS A 15 -12.24 -7.48 15.67
N ALA A 16 -12.57 -6.81 14.55
CA ALA A 16 -13.80 -7.02 13.76
C ALA A 16 -13.72 -8.24 12.82
N SER A 17 -13.30 -9.39 13.36
CA SER A 17 -12.70 -10.51 12.63
C SER A 17 -13.53 -11.10 11.48
N THR A 18 -14.85 -11.30 11.61
CA THR A 18 -15.62 -12.09 10.62
C THR A 18 -15.81 -11.40 9.26
N SER A 19 -16.11 -10.10 9.24
CA SER A 19 -16.32 -9.37 7.98
C SER A 19 -15.02 -9.20 7.20
N TRP A 20 -13.90 -9.06 7.90
CA TRP A 20 -12.59 -8.96 7.27
C TRP A 20 -12.19 -10.23 6.55
N PHE A 21 -12.43 -11.41 7.13
CA PHE A 21 -12.18 -12.67 6.42
C PHE A 21 -13.01 -12.79 5.14
N ALA A 22 -14.29 -12.39 5.18
CA ALA A 22 -15.13 -12.41 4.00
C ALA A 22 -14.59 -11.49 2.89
N LEU A 23 -14.14 -10.28 3.24
CA LEU A 23 -13.53 -9.34 2.31
C LEU A 23 -12.18 -9.84 1.76
N ASP A 24 -11.34 -10.43 2.62
CA ASP A 24 -10.03 -10.96 2.23
C ASP A 24 -10.19 -12.12 1.24
N TYR A 25 -11.08 -13.09 1.52
CA TYR A 25 -11.35 -14.20 0.61
C TYR A 25 -12.06 -13.76 -0.68
N LEU A 26 -12.90 -12.72 -0.61
CA LEU A 26 -13.48 -12.12 -1.82
C LEU A 26 -12.39 -11.49 -2.70
N CYS A 27 -11.43 -10.77 -2.12
CA CYS A 27 -10.28 -10.24 -2.85
C CYS A 27 -9.42 -11.36 -3.47
N ASP A 28 -9.18 -12.44 -2.73
CA ASP A 28 -8.43 -13.60 -3.23
C ASP A 28 -9.14 -14.29 -4.40
N ALA A 29 -10.48 -14.42 -4.33
CA ALA A 29 -11.27 -14.91 -5.45
C ALA A 29 -11.14 -14.02 -6.69
N ILE A 30 -11.15 -12.69 -6.51
CA ILE A 30 -10.90 -11.74 -7.61
C ILE A 30 -9.50 -11.93 -8.20
N TYR A 31 -8.47 -12.14 -7.38
CA TYR A 31 -7.10 -12.39 -7.87
C TYR A 31 -6.98 -13.70 -8.65
N LEU A 32 -7.67 -14.75 -8.22
CA LEU A 32 -7.73 -16.02 -8.96
C LEU A 32 -8.42 -15.85 -10.32
N ILE A 33 -9.56 -15.16 -10.36
CA ILE A 33 -10.29 -14.87 -11.59
C ILE A 33 -9.42 -14.05 -12.55
N ASP A 34 -8.82 -12.96 -12.06
CA ASP A 34 -7.96 -12.08 -12.86
C ASP A 34 -6.75 -12.84 -13.44
N THR A 35 -6.12 -13.70 -12.65
CA THR A 35 -5.01 -14.54 -13.13
C THR A 35 -5.48 -15.53 -14.20
N THR A 36 -6.66 -16.12 -14.03
CA THR A 36 -7.25 -17.04 -15.01
C THR A 36 -7.59 -16.35 -16.32
N ILE A 37 -8.07 -15.10 -16.27
CA ILE A 37 -8.33 -14.29 -17.47
C ILE A 37 -7.02 -14.02 -18.21
N HIS A 38 -5.95 -13.63 -17.52
CA HIS A 38 -4.66 -13.34 -18.14
C HIS A 38 -4.00 -14.58 -18.75
N MET A 39 -4.22 -15.77 -18.17
CA MET A 39 -3.81 -17.04 -18.80
C MET A 39 -4.48 -17.31 -20.17
N HIS A 40 -5.58 -16.62 -20.47
CA HIS A 40 -6.33 -16.70 -21.72
C HIS A 40 -6.30 -15.37 -22.52
N GLU A 41 -5.47 -14.40 -22.13
CA GLU A 41 -5.33 -13.15 -22.87
C GLU A 41 -4.54 -13.40 -24.16
N GLY A 42 -5.09 -12.93 -25.28
CA GLY A 42 -4.45 -13.07 -26.59
C GLY A 42 -3.22 -12.19 -26.72
N TYR A 43 -2.16 -12.70 -27.32
CA TYR A 43 -0.96 -11.93 -27.66
C TYR A 43 -0.76 -11.87 -29.18
N LEU A 44 -0.03 -10.85 -29.62
CA LEU A 44 0.33 -10.67 -31.03
C LEU A 44 1.66 -11.38 -31.30
N GLU A 45 1.66 -12.33 -32.24
CA GLU A 45 2.85 -12.99 -32.76
C GLU A 45 2.97 -12.66 -34.24
N GLN A 46 4.02 -11.92 -34.62
CA GLN A 46 4.25 -11.47 -36.01
C GLN A 46 3.06 -10.71 -36.63
N GLY A 47 2.31 -9.97 -35.82
CA GLY A 47 1.15 -9.18 -36.26
C GLY A 47 -0.16 -9.98 -36.35
N ILE A 48 -0.15 -11.28 -36.06
CA ILE A 48 -1.34 -12.12 -36.01
C ILE A 48 -1.72 -12.35 -34.55
N MET A 49 -3.01 -12.21 -34.23
CA MET A 49 -3.53 -12.48 -32.89
C MET A 49 -3.63 -13.99 -32.67
N VAL A 50 -2.78 -14.53 -31.80
CA VAL A 50 -2.84 -15.94 -31.39
C VAL A 50 -3.96 -16.09 -30.36
N ARG A 51 -4.81 -17.12 -30.51
CA ARG A 51 -5.95 -17.39 -29.61
C ARG A 51 -5.98 -18.83 -29.07
N ASP A 52 -4.99 -19.66 -29.41
CA ASP A 52 -4.93 -21.03 -28.92
C ASP A 52 -4.60 -21.06 -27.43
N ALA A 53 -5.55 -21.53 -26.60
CA ALA A 53 -5.43 -21.58 -25.15
C ALA A 53 -4.19 -22.33 -24.63
N ARG A 54 -3.60 -23.25 -25.42
CA ARG A 54 -2.34 -23.91 -25.02
C ARG A 54 -1.15 -22.98 -25.19
N MET A 55 -1.11 -22.25 -26.30
CA MET A 55 -0.04 -21.28 -26.60
C MET A 55 -0.12 -20.09 -25.66
N LEU A 56 -1.33 -19.57 -25.37
CA LEU A 56 -1.53 -18.45 -24.45
C LEU A 56 -0.97 -18.76 -23.05
N ARG A 57 -1.31 -19.93 -22.49
CA ARG A 57 -0.82 -20.36 -21.18
C ARG A 57 0.71 -20.53 -21.15
N GLN A 58 1.29 -21.13 -22.18
CA GLN A 58 2.75 -21.28 -22.25
C GLN A 58 3.47 -19.94 -22.37
N ASN A 59 2.91 -19.01 -23.13
CA ASN A 59 3.45 -17.65 -23.24
C ASN A 59 3.37 -16.92 -21.89
N TYR A 60 2.21 -16.97 -21.22
CA TYR A 60 2.03 -16.37 -19.90
C TYR A 60 2.97 -16.96 -18.86
N MET A 61 3.15 -18.29 -18.80
CA MET A 61 4.06 -18.94 -17.85
C MET A 61 5.55 -18.62 -18.09
N LYS A 62 5.93 -18.22 -19.30
CA LYS A 62 7.29 -17.75 -19.63
C LYS A 62 7.48 -16.26 -19.36
N SER A 63 6.41 -15.52 -19.15
CA SER A 63 6.46 -14.08 -18.91
C SER A 63 6.97 -13.77 -17.52
N ASP A 64 7.70 -12.65 -17.39
CA ASP A 64 8.23 -12.16 -16.12
C ASP A 64 7.13 -11.82 -15.10
N TRP A 65 5.88 -11.68 -15.55
CA TRP A 65 4.72 -11.41 -14.70
C TRP A 65 4.27 -12.63 -13.88
N TRP A 66 4.41 -13.83 -14.43
CA TRP A 66 3.92 -15.07 -13.79
C TRP A 66 4.42 -15.29 -12.36
N PRO A 67 5.73 -15.17 -12.03
CA PRO A 67 6.18 -15.39 -10.66
C PRO A 67 5.54 -14.45 -9.64
N TYR A 68 5.31 -13.17 -9.99
CA TYR A 68 4.64 -12.22 -9.09
C TYR A 68 3.19 -12.63 -8.81
N ASP A 69 2.49 -13.08 -9.85
CA ASP A 69 1.11 -13.54 -9.72
C ASP A 69 1.01 -14.82 -8.92
N PHE A 70 1.93 -15.76 -9.14
CA PHE A 70 1.99 -16.99 -8.37
C PHE A 70 2.23 -16.72 -6.88
N ILE A 71 3.25 -15.91 -6.54
CA ILE A 71 3.59 -15.58 -5.15
C ILE A 71 2.41 -14.86 -4.46
N SER A 72 1.73 -13.96 -5.18
CA SER A 72 0.56 -13.27 -4.65
C SER A 72 -0.64 -14.18 -4.41
N LEU A 73 -0.71 -15.37 -5.02
CA LEU A 73 -1.79 -16.34 -4.83
C LEU A 73 -1.50 -17.41 -3.77
N ILE A 74 -0.25 -17.54 -3.30
CA ILE A 74 0.11 -18.53 -2.28
C ILE A 74 -0.78 -18.33 -1.03
N PRO A 75 -1.46 -19.38 -0.53
CA PRO A 75 -2.30 -19.29 0.67
C PRO A 75 -1.42 -19.23 1.92
N THR A 76 -0.80 -18.08 2.18
CA THR A 76 -0.02 -17.82 3.40
C THR A 76 -0.89 -17.80 4.65
N ASP A 77 -2.21 -17.69 4.48
CA ASP A 77 -3.25 -17.84 5.51
C ASP A 77 -3.18 -19.18 6.27
N ILE A 78 -2.54 -20.23 5.72
CA ILE A 78 -2.31 -21.50 6.43
C ILE A 78 -1.51 -21.25 7.72
N ALA A 79 -0.67 -20.21 7.76
CA ALA A 79 0.05 -19.80 8.95
C ALA A 79 -0.89 -19.44 10.12
N TYR A 80 -2.14 -19.07 9.87
CA TYR A 80 -3.11 -18.80 10.94
C TYR A 80 -3.44 -20.01 11.82
N TYR A 81 -3.19 -21.23 11.34
CA TYR A 81 -3.33 -22.43 12.17
C TYR A 81 -2.29 -22.46 13.31
N TRP A 82 -1.10 -21.91 13.06
CA TRP A 82 0.01 -21.88 14.01
C TRP A 82 0.02 -20.55 14.79
N TRP A 83 -0.46 -19.48 14.15
CA TRP A 83 -0.54 -18.14 14.72
C TRP A 83 -1.94 -17.53 14.51
N PRO A 84 -2.88 -17.76 15.45
CA PRO A 84 -4.25 -17.31 15.30
C PRO A 84 -4.40 -15.78 15.38
N PRO A 85 -5.22 -15.17 14.50
CA PRO A 85 -5.40 -13.72 14.41
C PRO A 85 -6.13 -13.07 15.59
N GLY A 86 -6.82 -13.86 16.42
CA GLY A 86 -7.51 -13.36 17.61
C GLY A 86 -6.61 -13.00 18.80
N ASN A 87 -5.31 -13.36 18.76
CA ASN A 87 -4.36 -13.09 19.84
C ASN A 87 -3.49 -11.84 19.56
N CYS A 88 -4.00 -10.91 18.74
CA CYS A 88 -3.41 -9.59 18.57
C CYS A 88 -3.56 -8.83 19.89
N ASP A 89 -2.49 -8.85 20.68
CA ASP A 89 -2.38 -8.07 21.90
C ASP A 89 -1.22 -7.10 21.78
N PHE A 90 -1.17 -6.15 22.73
CA PHE A 90 -0.07 -5.21 22.84
C PHE A 90 1.29 -5.91 22.89
N ASP A 91 1.41 -7.18 23.27
CA ASP A 91 2.74 -7.79 23.39
C ASP A 91 3.22 -8.52 22.11
N ARG A 92 2.42 -8.53 21.03
CA ARG A 92 2.69 -9.32 19.82
C ARG A 92 2.41 -8.61 18.49
N LEU A 93 2.93 -7.39 18.32
CA LEU A 93 3.00 -6.73 17.02
C LEU A 93 4.30 -7.09 16.27
N PRO A 94 4.31 -7.19 14.93
CA PRO A 94 3.17 -7.02 14.03
C PRO A 94 2.16 -8.17 14.15
N CYS A 95 0.88 -7.84 14.02
CA CYS A 95 -0.19 -8.83 14.03
C CYS A 95 0.00 -9.89 12.93
N PRO A 96 -0.46 -11.13 13.13
CA PRO A 96 -0.36 -12.20 12.14
C PRO A 96 -1.03 -11.88 10.80
N VAL A 97 -1.84 -10.81 10.68
CA VAL A 97 -2.27 -10.23 9.40
C VAL A 97 -1.10 -9.97 8.44
N ILE A 98 0.12 -9.76 8.96
CA ILE A 98 1.34 -9.55 8.17
C ILE A 98 1.69 -10.73 7.24
N VAL A 99 1.20 -11.94 7.50
CA VAL A 99 1.40 -13.09 6.59
C VAL A 99 0.78 -12.86 5.20
N ARG A 100 -0.16 -11.93 5.09
CA ARG A 100 -0.82 -11.53 3.83
C ARG A 100 -0.06 -10.45 3.05
N LEU A 101 1.14 -10.06 3.49
CA LEU A 101 1.98 -9.12 2.73
C LEU A 101 2.35 -9.64 1.34
N ASN A 102 2.29 -10.96 1.10
CA ASN A 102 2.49 -11.53 -0.23
C ASN A 102 1.49 -10.99 -1.28
N ARG A 103 0.32 -10.50 -0.85
CA ARG A 103 -0.64 -9.83 -1.76
C ARG A 103 -0.09 -8.52 -2.36
N LEU A 104 0.94 -7.91 -1.79
CA LEU A 104 1.60 -6.72 -2.35
C LEU A 104 2.39 -7.01 -3.64
N PHE A 105 2.77 -8.26 -3.91
CA PHE A 105 3.43 -8.62 -5.18
C PHE A 105 2.54 -8.41 -6.41
N ARG A 106 1.25 -8.13 -6.20
CA ARG A 106 0.28 -7.81 -7.25
C ARG A 106 0.24 -6.31 -7.61
N LEU A 107 1.06 -5.46 -6.97
CA LEU A 107 1.21 -4.04 -7.32
C LEU A 107 1.53 -3.79 -8.82
N PRO A 108 2.39 -4.56 -9.50
CA PRO A 108 2.68 -4.33 -10.92
C PRO A 108 1.45 -4.40 -11.82
N ARG A 109 0.52 -5.33 -11.53
CA ARG A 109 -0.76 -5.39 -12.24
C ARG A 109 -1.65 -4.19 -12.02
N MET A 110 -1.63 -3.63 -10.81
CA MET A 110 -2.37 -2.40 -10.52
C MET A 110 -1.85 -1.23 -11.36
N TRP A 111 -0.53 -1.14 -11.54
CA TRP A 111 0.09 -0.14 -12.41
C TRP A 111 -0.33 -0.31 -13.87
N GLU A 112 -0.30 -1.53 -14.39
CA GLU A 112 -0.77 -1.82 -15.75
C GLU A 112 -2.24 -1.43 -15.94
N TRP A 113 -3.11 -1.76 -14.97
CA TRP A 113 -4.51 -1.38 -15.01
C TRP A 113 -4.69 0.15 -15.01
N PHE A 114 -3.93 0.87 -14.19
CA PHE A 114 -3.95 2.34 -14.21
C PHE A 114 -3.54 2.89 -15.58
N ASP A 115 -2.50 2.34 -16.20
CA ASP A 115 -2.02 2.82 -17.49
C ASP A 115 -3.03 2.54 -18.62
N ARG A 116 -3.61 1.33 -18.65
CA ARG A 116 -4.69 0.99 -19.60
C ARG A 116 -5.91 1.90 -19.40
N THR A 117 -6.31 2.15 -18.14
CA THR A 117 -7.47 3.00 -17.81
C THR A 117 -7.22 4.46 -18.18
N GLU A 118 -6.00 4.95 -17.99
CA GLU A 118 -5.60 6.30 -18.38
C GLU A 118 -5.77 6.52 -19.90
N THR A 119 -5.39 5.54 -20.72
CA THR A 119 -5.56 5.62 -22.18
C THR A 119 -7.00 5.45 -22.66
N ALA A 120 -7.84 4.75 -21.88
CA ALA A 120 -9.22 4.47 -22.24
C ALA A 120 -10.22 5.57 -21.82
N THR A 121 -9.87 6.42 -20.85
CA THR A 121 -10.78 7.44 -20.32
C THR A 121 -10.86 8.68 -21.21
N SER A 122 -12.04 9.30 -21.29
CA SER A 122 -12.25 10.55 -22.04
C SER A 122 -11.54 11.77 -21.42
N PHE A 123 -11.07 11.65 -20.16
CA PHE A 123 -10.42 12.72 -19.41
C PHE A 123 -9.05 12.28 -18.84
N PRO A 124 -8.03 12.03 -19.68
CA PRO A 124 -6.77 11.41 -19.27
C PRO A 124 -6.01 12.25 -18.22
N ASN A 125 -6.01 13.59 -18.36
CA ASN A 125 -5.34 14.48 -17.41
C ASN A 125 -5.98 14.46 -16.01
N ALA A 126 -7.31 14.39 -15.93
CA ALA A 126 -8.02 14.30 -14.65
C ALA A 126 -7.74 12.96 -13.96
N PHE A 127 -7.70 11.87 -14.74
CA PHE A 127 -7.34 10.55 -14.22
C PHE A 127 -5.89 10.52 -13.72
N ARG A 128 -4.96 11.16 -14.45
CA ARG A 128 -3.56 11.22 -14.03
C ARG A 128 -3.36 12.03 -12.74
N ILE A 129 -4.11 13.12 -12.54
CA ILE A 129 -4.15 13.82 -11.25
C ILE A 129 -4.71 12.92 -10.14
N CYS A 130 -5.81 12.21 -10.40
CA CYS A 130 -6.42 11.29 -9.44
C CYS A 130 -5.46 10.16 -9.02
N LYS A 131 -4.76 9.53 -9.99
CA LYS A 131 -3.73 8.50 -9.75
C LYS A 131 -2.64 9.02 -8.81
N VAL A 132 -2.18 10.25 -9.02
CA VAL A 132 -1.15 10.88 -8.20
C VAL A 132 -1.65 11.18 -6.79
N VAL A 133 -2.84 11.78 -6.64
CA VAL A 133 -3.44 12.05 -5.32
C VAL A 133 -3.62 10.75 -4.54
N MET A 134 -4.10 9.69 -5.19
CA MET A 134 -4.22 8.37 -4.58
C MET A 134 -2.85 7.82 -4.14
N ALA A 135 -1.81 7.95 -4.96
CA ALA A 135 -0.46 7.54 -4.59
C ALA A 135 0.06 8.30 -3.36
N ILE A 136 -0.14 9.61 -3.28
CA ILE A 136 0.24 10.42 -2.10
C ILE A 136 -0.49 9.93 -0.85
N LEU A 137 -1.80 9.70 -0.92
CA LEU A 137 -2.59 9.23 0.23
C LEU A 137 -2.13 7.85 0.71
N VAL A 138 -1.78 6.94 -0.20
CA VAL A 138 -1.25 5.61 0.14
C VAL A 138 0.12 5.72 0.81
N LEU A 139 1.00 6.60 0.33
CA LEU A 139 2.30 6.84 0.95
C LEU A 139 2.17 7.39 2.36
N ILE A 140 1.31 8.39 2.57
CA ILE A 140 1.02 8.94 3.91
C ILE A 140 0.43 7.85 4.82
N HIS A 141 -0.49 7.02 4.30
CA HIS A 141 -1.04 5.91 5.07
C HIS A 141 0.04 4.90 5.50
N TRP A 142 0.94 4.51 4.59
CA TRP A 142 2.01 3.56 4.91
C TRP A 142 3.01 4.14 5.89
N ASN A 143 3.42 5.39 5.72
CA ASN A 143 4.31 6.04 6.66
C ASN A 143 3.67 6.24 8.05
N ALA A 144 2.37 6.57 8.11
CA ALA A 144 1.62 6.59 9.37
C ALA A 144 1.61 5.23 10.07
N CYS A 145 1.46 4.13 9.32
CA CYS A 145 1.54 2.78 9.87
C CYS A 145 2.97 2.45 10.36
N LEU A 146 4.01 2.87 9.63
CA LEU A 146 5.40 2.69 10.05
C LEU A 146 5.71 3.47 11.33
N PHE A 147 5.30 4.73 11.41
CA PHE A 147 5.45 5.57 12.61
C PHE A 147 4.82 4.91 13.84
N PHE A 148 3.58 4.43 13.71
CA PHE A 148 2.91 3.75 14.80
C PHE A 148 3.58 2.41 15.17
N ALA A 149 4.04 1.64 14.19
CA ALA A 149 4.76 0.39 14.41
C ALA A 149 6.12 0.60 15.13
N ILE A 150 6.83 1.68 14.82
CA ILE A 150 8.09 2.04 15.48
C ILE A 150 7.82 2.57 16.89
N SER A 151 6.82 3.45 17.05
CA SER A 151 6.38 3.93 18.37
C SER A 151 6.01 2.76 19.29
N TYR A 152 5.39 1.73 18.73
CA TYR A 152 5.12 0.49 19.43
C TYR A 152 6.40 -0.27 19.81
N ALA A 153 7.34 -0.43 18.87
CA ALA A 153 8.56 -1.20 19.08
C ALA A 153 9.50 -0.56 20.13
N ILE A 154 9.48 0.78 20.23
CA ILE A 154 10.21 1.54 21.27
C ILE A 154 9.43 1.50 22.59
N GLY A 155 8.10 1.59 22.51
CA GLY A 155 7.17 1.62 23.63
C GLY A 155 6.41 2.93 23.64
N PHE A 156 5.09 2.89 23.78
CA PHE A 156 4.30 4.12 23.74
C PHE A 156 4.54 5.00 24.97
N GLY A 157 4.71 6.30 24.73
CA GLY A 157 4.91 7.32 25.75
C GLY A 157 6.23 7.23 26.52
N THR A 158 7.25 6.55 25.97
CA THR A 158 8.61 6.55 26.53
C THR A 158 9.27 7.92 26.46
N ASP A 159 8.95 8.67 25.42
CA ASP A 159 9.48 9.99 25.09
C ASP A 159 8.39 10.84 24.42
N ASN A 160 8.74 12.06 24.00
CA ASN A 160 7.78 12.99 23.38
C ASN A 160 7.55 12.74 21.87
N TRP A 161 8.38 11.91 21.24
CA TRP A 161 8.30 11.62 19.80
C TRP A 161 7.36 10.46 19.50
N VAL A 162 7.46 9.38 20.28
CA VAL A 162 6.58 8.23 20.14
C VAL A 162 5.12 8.57 20.43
N TYR A 163 4.21 7.84 19.81
CA TYR A 163 2.80 7.98 20.11
C TYR A 163 2.52 7.73 21.61
N ASN A 164 1.82 8.66 22.26
CA ASN A 164 1.49 8.56 23.67
C ASN A 164 0.07 7.99 23.86
N ILE A 165 -0.01 6.76 24.37
CA ILE A 165 -1.28 6.07 24.65
C ILE A 165 -1.91 6.49 25.99
N THR A 166 -1.23 7.26 26.83
CA THR A 166 -1.75 7.67 28.14
C THR A 166 -2.92 8.66 27.98
N GLY A 167 -4.08 8.29 28.53
CA GLY A 167 -5.31 9.07 28.50
C GLY A 167 -6.45 8.40 27.73
N SER A 168 -7.67 8.50 28.25
CA SER A 168 -8.87 7.80 27.72
C SER A 168 -9.22 8.14 26.27
N ARG A 169 -8.80 9.30 25.76
CA ARG A 169 -9.00 9.71 24.36
C ARG A 169 -7.95 9.12 23.40
N ASN A 170 -6.73 8.91 23.90
CA ASN A 170 -5.58 8.47 23.10
C ASN A 170 -5.57 6.95 22.87
N GLU A 171 -6.36 6.20 23.64
CA GLU A 171 -6.55 4.77 23.45
C GLU A 171 -7.44 4.44 22.23
N THR A 172 -8.29 5.37 21.80
CA THR A 172 -9.24 5.08 20.70
C THR A 172 -8.52 4.87 19.36
N LEU A 173 -8.89 3.82 18.62
CA LEU A 173 -8.39 3.53 17.27
C LEU A 173 -8.44 4.76 16.34
N ALA A 174 -9.54 5.50 16.38
CA ALA A 174 -9.73 6.69 15.56
C ALA A 174 -8.67 7.76 15.87
N HIS A 175 -8.36 8.00 17.15
CA HIS A 175 -7.35 8.97 17.53
C HIS A 175 -5.95 8.51 17.13
N GLN A 176 -5.60 7.24 17.39
CA GLN A 176 -4.33 6.65 17.00
C GLN A 176 -4.06 6.80 15.50
N TYR A 177 -5.05 6.45 14.69
CA TYR A 177 -4.94 6.54 13.23
C TYR A 177 -4.85 7.99 12.76
N ILE A 178 -5.75 8.88 13.24
CA ILE A 178 -5.79 10.28 12.81
C ILE A 178 -4.50 11.02 13.20
N TYR A 179 -3.99 10.79 14.41
CA TYR A 179 -2.75 11.39 14.87
C TYR A 179 -1.56 10.90 14.04
N SER A 180 -1.44 9.57 13.83
CA SER A 180 -0.34 9.01 13.03
C SER A 180 -0.39 9.49 11.58
N PHE A 181 -1.59 9.63 11.02
CA PHE A 181 -1.81 10.19 9.68
C PHE A 181 -1.45 11.68 9.61
N TYR A 182 -1.80 12.46 10.64
CA TYR A 182 -1.41 13.86 10.77
C TYR A 182 0.13 14.01 10.86
N TRP A 183 0.78 13.26 11.74
CA TRP A 183 2.24 13.23 11.88
C TRP A 183 2.89 12.90 10.54
N SER A 184 2.47 11.81 9.89
CA SER A 184 3.01 11.41 8.59
C SER A 184 2.78 12.45 7.50
N THR A 185 1.65 13.16 7.53
CA THR A 185 1.37 14.23 6.55
C THR A 185 2.36 15.35 6.74
N LEU A 186 2.60 15.82 7.96
CA LEU A 186 3.56 16.90 8.24
C LEU A 186 4.98 16.53 7.86
N THR A 187 5.42 15.30 8.14
CA THR A 187 6.77 14.82 7.83
C THR A 187 6.98 14.73 6.32
N LEU A 188 6.07 14.05 5.60
CA LEU A 188 6.21 13.84 4.15
C LEU A 188 5.98 15.12 3.32
N THR A 189 5.18 16.08 3.83
CA THR A 189 5.00 17.39 3.18
C THR A 189 6.03 18.42 3.60
N THR A 190 7.00 18.05 4.45
CA THR A 190 8.11 18.90 4.91
C THR A 190 7.68 20.17 5.65
N ILE A 191 6.46 20.19 6.21
CA ILE A 191 5.99 21.30 7.05
C ILE A 191 6.68 21.26 8.42
N GLY A 192 6.93 20.05 8.94
CA GLY A 192 7.96 19.81 9.96
C GLY A 192 7.65 20.24 11.40
N GLU A 193 6.42 20.60 11.76
CA GLU A 193 6.04 20.87 13.17
C GLU A 193 5.74 19.57 13.95
N THR A 194 6.66 18.61 13.90
CA THR A 194 6.56 17.36 14.66
C THR A 194 7.48 17.40 15.89
N PRO A 195 7.19 16.63 16.95
CA PRO A 195 8.12 16.48 18.07
C PRO A 195 9.51 16.04 17.58
N GLN A 196 10.55 16.45 18.30
CA GLN A 196 11.92 16.09 17.94
C GLN A 196 12.22 14.66 18.38
N PRO A 197 12.91 13.86 17.56
CA PRO A 197 13.37 12.53 17.96
C PRO A 197 14.36 12.63 19.14
N GLU A 198 14.32 11.68 20.05
CA GLU A 198 15.13 11.64 21.27
C GLU A 198 16.17 10.51 21.23
N ILE A 199 15.92 9.41 20.50
CA ILE A 199 16.85 8.26 20.40
C ILE A 199 17.42 8.07 18.99
N ASP A 200 18.62 7.47 18.89
CA ASP A 200 19.34 7.27 17.63
C ASP A 200 18.52 6.57 16.53
N VAL A 201 17.69 5.60 16.91
CA VAL A 201 16.82 4.86 15.98
C VAL A 201 15.76 5.78 15.37
N GLU A 202 15.19 6.69 16.16
CA GLU A 202 14.23 7.68 15.67
C GLU A 202 14.91 8.70 14.76
N TYR A 203 16.11 9.16 15.10
CA TYR A 203 16.88 10.05 14.23
C TYR A 203 17.14 9.41 12.87
N ILE A 204 17.58 8.15 12.83
CA ILE A 204 17.81 7.42 11.57
C ILE A 204 16.50 7.28 10.79
N PHE A 205 15.41 6.89 11.44
CA PHE A 205 14.11 6.75 10.81
C PHE A 205 13.63 8.07 10.20
N VAL A 206 13.65 9.15 10.98
CA VAL A 206 13.20 10.48 10.56
C VAL A 206 14.07 11.02 9.41
N VAL A 207 15.39 10.83 9.44
CA VAL A 207 16.28 11.23 8.34
C VAL A 207 15.97 10.47 7.06
N LEU A 208 15.78 9.15 7.13
CA LEU A 208 15.41 8.34 5.97
C LEU A 208 14.04 8.72 5.42
N ASP A 209 13.07 8.95 6.30
CA ASP A 209 11.71 9.35 5.93
C ASP A 209 11.69 10.75 5.28
N PHE A 210 12.44 11.72 5.81
CA PHE A 210 12.58 13.03 5.18
C PHE A 210 13.25 12.95 3.80
N LEU A 211 14.33 12.16 3.66
CA LEU A 211 15.01 12.01 2.38
C LEU A 211 14.08 11.37 1.33
N ALA A 212 13.39 10.30 1.70
CA ALA A 212 12.42 9.63 0.85
C ALA A 212 11.24 10.56 0.50
N GLY A 213 10.69 11.24 1.50
CA GLY A 213 9.56 12.17 1.36
C GLY A 213 9.88 13.32 0.41
N VAL A 214 11.02 14.00 0.60
CA VAL A 214 11.46 15.09 -0.29
C VAL A 214 11.63 14.61 -1.73
N LEU A 215 12.29 13.47 -1.94
CA LEU A 215 12.52 12.94 -3.30
C LEU A 215 11.22 12.55 -3.99
N ILE A 216 10.33 11.85 -3.28
CA ILE A 216 9.06 11.39 -3.83
C ILE A 216 8.14 12.58 -4.10
N PHE A 217 8.01 13.51 -3.15
CA PHE A 217 7.16 14.69 -3.29
C PHE A 217 7.67 15.61 -4.41
N ALA A 218 8.97 15.87 -4.49
CA ALA A 218 9.56 16.66 -5.57
C ALA A 218 9.32 16.03 -6.95
N THR A 219 9.49 14.70 -7.06
CA THR A 219 9.21 13.96 -8.31
C THR A 219 7.74 14.05 -8.71
N ILE A 220 6.84 13.85 -7.75
CA ILE A 220 5.40 13.90 -7.98
C ILE A 220 4.95 15.30 -8.41
N VAL A 221 5.34 16.34 -7.68
CA VAL A 221 4.98 17.73 -7.98
C VAL A 221 5.60 18.17 -9.31
N GLY A 222 6.84 17.78 -9.59
CA GLY A 222 7.50 18.03 -10.88
C GLY A 222 6.74 17.40 -12.05
N ASN A 223 6.32 16.14 -11.91
CA ASN A 223 5.53 15.43 -12.92
C ASN A 223 4.14 16.08 -13.15
N ILE A 224 3.47 16.52 -12.08
CA ILE A 224 2.21 17.28 -12.20
C ILE A 224 2.44 18.62 -12.90
N GLY A 225 3.50 19.36 -12.53
CA GLY A 225 3.83 20.65 -13.13
C GLY A 225 4.08 20.55 -14.63
N SER A 226 4.85 19.53 -15.06
CA SER A 226 5.08 19.24 -16.47
C SER A 226 3.77 18.90 -17.20
N MET A 227 2.91 18.09 -16.61
CA MET A 227 1.60 17.77 -17.20
C MET A 227 0.72 19.01 -17.39
N ILE A 228 0.61 19.88 -16.37
CA ILE A 228 -0.21 21.10 -16.47
C ILE A 228 0.34 22.04 -17.54
N SER A 229 1.66 22.18 -17.63
CA SER A 229 2.31 22.97 -18.68
C SER A 229 1.95 22.43 -20.08
N ASN A 230 2.03 21.12 -20.28
CA ASN A 230 1.67 20.48 -21.54
C ASN A 230 0.19 20.63 -21.91
N MET A 231 -0.72 20.67 -20.92
CA MET A 231 -2.15 20.95 -21.17
C MET A 231 -2.40 22.37 -21.66
N ASN A 232 -1.61 23.35 -21.19
CA ASN A 232 -1.75 24.74 -21.58
C ASN A 232 -1.20 25.00 -22.99
N VAL A 233 -0.20 24.25 -23.44
CA VAL A 233 0.36 24.36 -24.81
C VAL A 233 -0.68 23.95 -25.88
N VAL A 234 -1.58 23.01 -25.58
CA VAL A 234 -2.63 22.58 -26.53
C VAL A 234 -3.77 23.61 -26.67
N ARG A 235 -3.85 24.60 -25.76
CA ARG A 235 -4.90 25.64 -25.77
C ARG A 235 -4.50 26.93 -26.49
N VAL A 236 -3.27 27.05 -26.98
CA VAL A 236 -2.77 28.20 -27.77
C VAL A 236 -2.61 27.77 -29.22
#